data_AF-A0A3S0PJL9-F1
#
_entry.id   AF-A0A3S0PJL9-F1
#
_cell.length_a   1.000
_cell.length_b   1.000
_cell.length_c   1.000
_cell.angle_alpha   90.00
_cell.angle_beta   90.00
_cell.angle_gamma   90.00
#
_symmetry.space_group_name_H-M   'P 1'
#
loop_
_entity.id
_entity.type
_entity.pdbx_description
1 polymer ?
#
loop_
_entity_poly.entity_id
_entity_poly.type
_entity_poly.pdbx_seq_one_letter_code
_entity_poly.pdbx_strand_id
1 'polypeptide(L)'
;MHHPGEKKKRPTYIKVRDVNNPSKTLRIPVDEYPAAMVFYRMHSAGILDGFPESMDLSKQWEFTTICDRQKIDRYMEKYGQPPIVKFRHVPESFARLLAKIAYGQVLCSLDPNDFRPICLPYIVGRKKNLSYVVGGRWSYPDIQPGIGYELRTNCVNFLDKLLIVAEIQFQPDYQTPAYHVLVGDVSGTTEVNRVLEKIAATSTVTVVDASLYRKPSDDSFHWMPDRWPLPAWK
;
A
#
# COMPACT_ATOMS: atom_id res chain seq x y z
N MET A 1 -41.64 6.96 0.49
CA MET A 1 -41.07 6.96 -0.86
C MET A 1 -40.02 8.05 -0.94
N HIS A 2 -38.73 7.71 -1.04
CA HIS A 2 -37.68 8.70 -1.34
C HIS A 2 -37.54 8.78 -2.86
N HIS A 3 -37.62 9.98 -3.44
CA HIS A 3 -37.42 10.18 -4.88
C HIS A 3 -36.00 9.74 -5.28
N PRO A 4 -35.85 8.87 -6.28
CA PRO A 4 -34.53 8.54 -6.82
C PRO A 4 -34.01 9.77 -7.58
N GLY A 5 -33.03 10.49 -7.00
CA GLY A 5 -32.37 11.62 -7.66
C GLY A 5 -31.94 12.77 -6.76
N GLU A 6 -32.49 12.90 -5.54
CA GLU A 6 -32.06 13.98 -4.65
C GLU A 6 -30.70 13.66 -4.00
N LYS A 7 -29.67 14.42 -4.40
CA LYS A 7 -28.35 14.35 -3.76
C LYS A 7 -28.48 14.75 -2.29
N LYS A 8 -28.28 13.79 -1.39
CA LYS A 8 -28.23 14.02 0.05
C LYS A 8 -27.25 15.16 0.36
N LYS A 9 -27.75 16.26 0.94
CA LYS A 9 -26.90 17.41 1.32
C LYS A 9 -25.79 16.94 2.25
N ARG A 10 -24.54 17.31 1.94
CA ARG A 10 -23.37 16.96 2.77
C ARG A 10 -23.49 17.69 4.12
N PRO A 11 -23.21 17.03 5.25
CA PRO A 11 -23.14 17.71 6.54
C PRO A 11 -22.12 18.84 6.51
N THR A 12 -22.44 19.99 7.09
CA THR A 12 -21.54 21.16 7.18
C THR A 12 -20.78 21.22 8.50
N TYR A 13 -21.08 20.31 9.44
CA TYR A 13 -20.47 20.26 10.75
C TYR A 13 -20.29 18.82 11.25
N ILE A 14 -19.31 18.61 12.12
CA ILE A 14 -19.01 17.39 12.85
C ILE A 14 -19.48 17.56 14.30
N LYS A 15 -20.26 16.61 14.79
CA LYS A 15 -20.72 16.57 16.18
C LYS A 15 -19.67 15.88 17.04
N VAL A 16 -19.12 16.59 18.02
CA VAL A 16 -18.07 16.09 18.92
C VAL A 16 -18.55 16.25 20.35
N ARG A 17 -18.34 15.23 21.19
CA ARG A 17 -18.63 15.35 22.63
C ARG A 17 -17.65 16.34 23.26
N ASP A 18 -18.15 17.23 24.11
CA ASP A 18 -17.31 18.11 24.91
C ASP A 18 -16.68 17.30 26.05
N VAL A 19 -15.35 17.27 26.13
CA VAL A 19 -14.57 16.53 27.14
C VAL A 19 -14.73 17.17 28.51
N ASN A 20 -14.86 18.50 28.58
CA ASN A 20 -15.03 19.25 29.81
C ASN A 20 -16.49 19.23 30.29
N ASN A 21 -17.44 19.06 29.35
CA ASN A 21 -18.85 18.86 29.68
C ASN A 21 -19.45 17.70 28.87
N PRO A 22 -19.35 16.45 29.36
CA PRO A 22 -19.77 15.26 28.62
C PRO A 22 -21.26 15.18 28.28
N SER A 23 -22.11 16.07 28.82
CA SER A 23 -23.53 16.21 28.47
C SER A 23 -23.75 17.09 27.22
N LYS A 24 -22.76 17.89 26.84
CA LYS A 24 -22.79 18.80 25.69
C LYS A 24 -22.14 18.17 24.46
N THR A 25 -22.65 18.58 23.29
CA THR A 25 -22.09 18.23 21.98
C THR A 25 -21.73 19.52 21.25
N LEU A 26 -20.46 19.66 20.88
CA LEU A 26 -19.95 20.73 20.03
C LEU A 26 -20.33 20.45 18.57
N ARG A 27 -20.66 21.50 17.81
CA ARG A 27 -20.90 21.45 16.35
C ARG A 27 -19.75 22.18 15.67
N ILE A 28 -18.79 21.42 15.16
CA ILE A 28 -17.55 21.96 14.61
C ILE A 28 -17.66 22.00 13.09
N PRO A 29 -17.48 23.15 12.42
CA PRO A 29 -17.46 23.23 10.97
C PRO A 29 -16.47 22.22 10.35
N VAL A 30 -16.84 21.59 9.23
CA VAL A 30 -16.02 20.52 8.60
C VAL A 30 -14.65 21.04 8.16
N ASP A 31 -14.59 22.28 7.70
CA ASP A 31 -13.37 22.98 7.30
C ASP A 31 -12.45 23.32 8.48
N GLU A 32 -12.97 23.39 9.71
CA GLU A 32 -12.18 23.60 10.92
C GLU A 32 -11.70 22.30 11.57
N TYR A 33 -12.40 21.19 11.34
CA TYR A 33 -12.04 19.92 11.96
C TYR A 33 -10.75 19.35 11.32
N PRO A 34 -9.70 19.03 12.10
CA PRO A 34 -8.48 18.44 11.57
C PRO A 34 -8.74 17.02 11.08
N ALA A 35 -8.42 16.76 9.82
CA ALA A 35 -8.47 15.41 9.26
C ALA A 35 -7.13 14.72 9.51
N ALA A 36 -7.19 13.48 9.98
CA ALA A 36 -6.03 12.60 10.06
C ALA A 36 -6.12 11.58 8.93
N MET A 37 -5.07 11.50 8.11
CA MET A 37 -4.90 10.38 7.19
C MET A 37 -4.18 9.27 7.94
N VAL A 38 -4.86 8.13 8.10
CA VAL A 38 -4.33 6.97 8.81
C VAL A 38 -3.79 5.98 7.79
N PHE A 39 -2.55 5.58 7.96
CA PHE A 39 -1.85 4.63 7.12
C PHE A 39 -1.32 3.47 7.97
N TYR A 40 -0.93 2.40 7.28
CA TYR A 40 -0.17 1.31 7.86
C TYR A 40 1.30 1.46 7.49
N ARG A 41 2.19 1.28 8.45
CA ARG A 41 3.59 1.04 8.19
C ARG A 41 3.81 -0.46 8.20
N MET A 42 4.35 -0.98 7.10
CA MET A 42 4.48 -2.42 6.86
C MET A 42 5.95 -2.79 6.70
N HIS A 43 6.29 -3.99 7.12
CA HIS A 43 7.53 -4.64 6.70
C HIS A 43 7.37 -5.22 5.28
N SER A 44 8.42 -5.91 4.82
CA SER A 44 8.39 -6.66 3.58
C SER A 44 7.26 -7.70 3.55
N ALA A 45 6.79 -8.02 2.33
CA ALA A 45 5.74 -9.00 2.13
C ALA A 45 6.29 -10.39 2.49
N GLY A 46 5.49 -11.20 3.18
CA GLY A 46 5.98 -12.47 3.73
C GLY A 46 6.59 -13.42 2.68
N ILE A 47 6.07 -13.39 1.44
CA ILE A 47 6.64 -14.17 0.33
C ILE A 47 8.06 -13.75 -0.02
N LEU A 48 8.38 -12.46 0.03
CA LEU A 48 9.71 -11.93 -0.31
C LEU A 48 10.73 -12.23 0.78
N ASP A 49 10.29 -12.36 2.02
CA ASP A 49 11.12 -12.77 3.16
C ASP A 49 11.30 -14.30 3.23
N GLY A 50 10.64 -15.04 2.34
CA GLY A 50 10.69 -16.49 2.27
C GLY A 50 9.86 -17.20 3.33
N PHE A 51 8.91 -16.51 3.98
CA PHE A 51 7.97 -17.12 4.90
C PHE A 51 6.95 -18.00 4.17
N PRO A 52 6.32 -18.97 4.84
CA PRO A 52 5.21 -19.72 4.28
C PRO A 52 3.92 -18.88 4.28
N GLU A 53 2.99 -19.18 3.37
CA GLU A 53 1.69 -18.49 3.28
C GLU A 53 0.84 -18.61 4.56
N SER A 54 1.09 -19.61 5.41
CA SER A 54 0.39 -19.77 6.69
C SER A 54 0.80 -18.73 7.76
N MET A 55 1.90 -18.01 7.56
CA MET A 55 2.39 -16.99 8.48
C MET A 55 1.77 -15.63 8.18
N ASP A 56 0.82 -15.19 9.00
CA ASP A 56 0.17 -13.88 8.88
C ASP A 56 0.94 -12.80 9.68
N LEU A 57 1.54 -11.87 8.95
CA LEU A 57 2.31 -10.73 9.46
C LEU A 57 1.44 -9.48 9.69
N SER A 58 0.14 -9.51 9.37
CA SER A 58 -0.70 -8.28 9.44
C SER A 58 -0.83 -7.71 10.86
N LYS A 59 -0.56 -8.51 11.89
CA LYS A 59 -0.57 -8.09 13.29
C LYS A 59 0.66 -7.26 13.68
N GLN A 60 1.70 -7.28 12.86
CA GLN A 60 2.94 -6.51 13.07
C GLN A 60 2.88 -5.13 12.40
N TRP A 61 1.81 -4.81 11.67
CA TRP A 61 1.66 -3.52 11.02
C TRP A 61 1.39 -2.42 12.04
N GLU A 62 2.16 -1.34 11.94
CA GLU A 62 2.00 -0.18 12.82
C GLU A 62 1.08 0.85 12.18
N PHE A 63 0.32 1.56 13.01
CA PHE A 63 -0.40 2.73 12.55
C PHE A 63 0.52 3.94 12.49
N THR A 64 0.42 4.68 11.40
CA THR A 64 0.98 6.01 11.30
C THR A 64 -0.09 6.98 10.83
N THR A 65 0.03 8.25 11.21
CA THR A 65 -0.95 9.28 10.88
C THR A 65 -0.26 10.51 10.35
N ILE A 66 -0.80 11.05 9.27
CA ILE A 66 -0.42 12.37 8.76
C ILE A 66 -1.54 13.33 9.07
N CYS A 67 -1.17 14.43 9.71
CA CYS A 67 -2.10 15.43 10.19
C CYS A 67 -1.53 16.82 9.91
N ASP A 68 -2.41 17.77 9.58
CA ASP A 68 -2.06 19.19 9.58
C ASP A 68 -1.93 19.68 11.02
N ARG A 69 -0.68 19.85 11.47
CA ARG A 69 -0.39 20.24 12.85
C ARG A 69 -0.94 21.63 13.18
N GLN A 70 -0.84 22.58 12.25
CA GLN A 70 -1.34 23.94 12.45
C GLN A 70 -2.86 23.94 12.60
N LYS A 71 -3.56 23.06 11.88
CA LYS A 71 -5.01 22.90 12.03
C LYS A 71 -5.39 22.26 13.36
N ILE A 72 -4.60 21.29 13.85
CA ILE A 72 -4.78 20.73 15.20
C ILE A 72 -4.59 21.80 16.27
N ASP A 73 -3.54 22.60 16.18
CA ASP A 73 -3.24 23.62 17.18
C ASP A 73 -4.34 24.70 17.22
N ARG A 74 -4.80 25.19 16.05
CA ARG A 74 -5.96 26.11 15.94
C ARG A 74 -7.25 25.51 16.49
N TYR A 75 -7.48 24.22 16.25
CA TYR A 75 -8.63 23.52 16.80
C TYR A 75 -8.57 23.49 18.34
N MET A 76 -7.41 23.16 18.91
CA MET A 76 -7.22 23.08 20.35
C MET A 76 -7.38 24.44 21.02
N GLU A 77 -6.83 25.50 20.43
CA GLU A 77 -6.99 26.87 20.91
C GLU A 77 -8.47 27.30 20.94
N LYS A 78 -9.20 27.04 19.85
CA LYS A 78 -10.61 27.45 19.72
C LYS A 78 -11.57 26.66 20.59
N TYR A 79 -11.37 25.35 20.71
CA TYR A 79 -12.34 24.45 21.34
C TYR A 79 -11.90 23.96 22.73
N GLY A 80 -10.68 24.28 23.18
CA GLY A 80 -10.18 23.90 24.50
C GLY A 80 -10.06 22.39 24.74
N GLN A 81 -10.00 21.60 23.66
CA GLN A 81 -9.89 20.14 23.73
C GLN A 81 -9.17 19.57 22.49
N PRO A 82 -8.52 18.40 22.57
CA PRO A 82 -7.96 17.74 21.40
C PRO A 82 -9.05 17.19 20.46
N PRO A 83 -8.77 17.06 19.16
CA PRO A 83 -9.69 16.43 18.22
C PRO A 83 -9.83 14.92 18.52
N ILE A 84 -11.06 14.40 18.47
CA ILE A 84 -11.35 12.98 18.73
C ILE A 84 -11.49 12.23 17.40
N VAL A 85 -10.43 11.55 16.97
CA VAL A 85 -10.47 10.69 15.78
C VAL A 85 -10.88 9.28 16.16
N LYS A 86 -11.87 8.72 15.46
CA LYS A 86 -12.25 7.31 15.58
C LYS A 86 -11.87 6.60 14.29
N PHE A 87 -10.96 5.65 14.38
CA PHE A 87 -10.54 4.82 13.26
C PHE A 87 -10.93 3.37 13.52
N ARG A 88 -11.47 2.70 12.49
CA ARG A 88 -11.71 1.25 12.53
C ARG A 88 -10.54 0.57 11.84
N HIS A 89 -9.80 -0.25 12.57
CA HIS A 89 -8.73 -1.08 12.01
C HIS A 89 -9.32 -2.09 11.00
N VAL A 90 -8.90 -1.97 9.72
CA VAL A 90 -9.37 -2.81 8.60
C VAL A 90 -8.20 -3.22 7.67
N PRO A 91 -7.15 -3.86 8.21
CA PRO A 91 -5.90 -4.14 7.48
C PRO A 91 -6.15 -4.97 6.22
N GLU A 92 -7.04 -5.96 6.29
CA GLU A 92 -7.39 -6.81 5.15
C GLU A 92 -8.00 -5.99 3.99
N SER A 93 -8.90 -5.05 4.30
CA SER A 93 -9.53 -4.22 3.27
C SER A 93 -8.52 -3.26 2.63
N PHE A 94 -7.62 -2.68 3.45
CA PHE A 94 -6.56 -1.79 2.98
C PHE A 94 -5.56 -2.53 2.09
N ALA A 95 -5.05 -3.68 2.54
CA ALA A 95 -4.12 -4.47 1.74
C ALA A 95 -4.75 -5.05 0.47
N ARG A 96 -6.05 -5.41 0.51
CA ARG A 96 -6.78 -5.82 -0.71
C ARG A 96 -6.91 -4.67 -1.70
N LEU A 97 -7.11 -3.44 -1.21
CA LEU A 97 -7.12 -2.25 -2.05
C LEU A 97 -5.75 -2.04 -2.72
N LEU A 98 -4.65 -2.14 -1.96
CA LEU A 98 -3.29 -2.07 -2.52
C LEU A 98 -3.07 -3.13 -3.59
N ALA A 99 -3.44 -4.39 -3.32
CA ALA A 99 -3.32 -5.47 -4.29
C ALA A 99 -4.10 -5.21 -5.59
N LYS A 100 -5.30 -4.63 -5.49
CA LYS A 100 -6.10 -4.25 -6.66
C LYS A 100 -5.44 -3.13 -7.48
N ILE A 101 -4.93 -2.09 -6.82
CA ILE A 101 -4.22 -0.99 -7.48
C ILE A 101 -2.99 -1.52 -8.20
N ALA A 102 -2.18 -2.34 -7.51
CA ALA A 102 -0.98 -2.96 -8.06
C ALA A 102 -1.27 -3.83 -9.30
N TYR A 103 -2.28 -4.70 -9.21
CA TYR A 103 -2.68 -5.54 -10.35
C TYR A 103 -3.16 -4.70 -11.53
N GLY A 104 -4.01 -3.70 -11.28
CA GLY A 104 -4.47 -2.76 -12.32
C GLY A 104 -3.31 -1.99 -12.97
N GLN A 105 -2.33 -1.54 -12.19
CA GLN A 105 -1.15 -0.84 -12.70
C GLN A 105 -0.35 -1.72 -13.66
N VAL A 106 -0.10 -3.00 -13.33
CA VAL A 106 0.63 -3.91 -14.22
C VAL A 106 -0.15 -4.18 -15.50
N LEU A 107 -1.47 -4.27 -15.43
CA LEU A 107 -2.33 -4.45 -16.61
C LEU A 107 -2.38 -3.23 -17.54
N CYS A 108 -1.82 -2.08 -17.15
CA CYS A 108 -1.62 -0.96 -18.07
C CYS A 108 -0.50 -1.24 -19.10
N SER A 109 0.36 -2.23 -18.86
CA SER A 109 1.46 -2.60 -19.77
C SER A 109 1.40 -4.04 -20.25
N LEU A 110 0.77 -4.94 -19.50
CA LEU A 110 0.74 -6.38 -19.78
C LEU A 110 -0.68 -6.91 -19.97
N ASP A 111 -0.81 -7.92 -20.81
CA ASP A 111 -2.04 -8.68 -20.96
C ASP A 111 -2.22 -9.66 -19.79
N PRO A 112 -3.46 -10.05 -19.41
CA PRO A 112 -3.68 -11.00 -18.31
C PRO A 112 -2.98 -12.37 -18.46
N ASN A 113 -2.63 -12.76 -19.70
CA ASN A 113 -1.95 -14.02 -20.01
C ASN A 113 -0.42 -13.87 -20.12
N ASP A 114 0.13 -12.66 -19.95
CA ASP A 114 1.56 -12.43 -20.05
C ASP A 114 2.34 -12.93 -18.83
N PHE A 115 1.65 -13.15 -17.70
CA PHE A 115 2.25 -13.57 -16.45
C PHE A 115 1.26 -14.38 -15.62
N ARG A 116 1.77 -15.12 -14.62
CA ARG A 116 0.94 -15.80 -13.63
C ARG A 116 0.61 -14.84 -12.48
N PRO A 117 -0.66 -14.52 -12.22
CA PRO A 117 -1.02 -13.50 -11.24
C PRO A 117 -1.03 -14.06 -9.80
N ILE A 118 0.02 -13.79 -9.04
CA ILE A 118 0.21 -14.24 -7.66
C ILE A 118 -0.79 -13.56 -6.70
N CYS A 119 -1.04 -12.26 -6.87
CA CYS A 119 -1.90 -11.50 -5.96
C CYS A 119 -3.41 -11.72 -6.20
N LEU A 120 -3.80 -12.23 -7.37
CA LEU A 120 -5.20 -12.32 -7.79
C LEU A 120 -6.08 -13.17 -6.84
N PRO A 121 -5.66 -14.35 -6.35
CA PRO A 121 -6.42 -15.10 -5.35
C PRO A 121 -6.75 -14.32 -4.07
N TYR A 122 -5.90 -13.37 -3.66
CA TYR A 122 -6.12 -12.53 -2.48
C TYR A 122 -7.09 -11.37 -2.79
N ILE A 123 -7.02 -10.83 -4.01
CA ILE A 123 -7.95 -9.83 -4.52
C ILE A 123 -9.38 -10.37 -4.53
N VAL A 124 -9.59 -11.59 -5.02
CA VAL A 124 -10.91 -12.23 -5.12
C VAL A 124 -11.36 -12.94 -3.82
N GLY A 125 -10.53 -12.92 -2.78
CA GLY A 125 -10.87 -13.48 -1.46
C GLY A 125 -10.78 -15.00 -1.35
N ARG A 126 -10.18 -15.70 -2.32
CA ARG A 126 -9.89 -17.14 -2.23
C ARG A 126 -8.79 -17.41 -1.20
N LYS A 127 -7.81 -16.51 -1.09
CA LYS A 127 -6.74 -16.52 -0.08
C LYS A 127 -6.90 -15.32 0.84
N LYS A 128 -6.67 -15.50 2.15
CA LYS A 128 -6.96 -14.49 3.18
C LYS A 128 -5.73 -13.75 3.70
N ASN A 129 -4.55 -14.38 3.67
CA ASN A 129 -3.32 -13.79 4.21
C ASN A 129 -2.72 -12.76 3.24
N LEU A 130 -3.24 -11.53 3.24
CA LEU A 130 -2.74 -10.48 2.36
C LEU A 130 -1.33 -10.00 2.70
N SER A 131 -0.88 -10.14 3.96
CA SER A 131 0.49 -9.80 4.36
C SER A 131 1.54 -10.71 3.70
N TYR A 132 1.10 -11.83 3.12
CA TYR A 132 1.95 -12.68 2.32
C TYR A 132 2.41 -12.02 1.01
N VAL A 133 1.54 -11.24 0.37
CA VAL A 133 1.82 -10.62 -0.95
C VAL A 133 1.92 -9.09 -0.91
N VAL A 134 1.47 -8.47 0.18
CA VAL A 134 1.50 -7.02 0.40
C VAL A 134 2.47 -6.72 1.54
N GLY A 135 3.38 -5.78 1.28
CA GLY A 135 4.29 -5.23 2.28
C GLY A 135 4.49 -3.74 2.04
N GLY A 136 5.53 -3.19 2.65
CA GLY A 136 5.96 -1.84 2.40
C GLY A 136 7.41 -1.58 2.78
N ARG A 137 7.76 -0.32 2.67
CA ARG A 137 9.03 0.25 3.10
C ARG A 137 8.94 0.63 4.57
N TRP A 138 9.96 0.27 5.36
CA TRP A 138 9.96 0.65 6.77
C TRP A 138 10.33 2.13 6.95
N SER A 139 11.29 2.63 6.18
CA SER A 139 11.63 4.04 6.12
C SER A 139 10.63 4.81 5.25
N TYR A 140 10.46 6.10 5.55
CA TYR A 140 9.68 6.99 4.70
C TYR A 140 10.52 7.40 3.49
N PRO A 141 9.96 7.35 2.26
CA PRO A 141 10.56 8.01 1.12
C PRO A 141 10.68 9.52 1.32
N ASP A 142 11.54 10.15 0.53
CA ASP A 142 11.65 11.61 0.46
C ASP A 142 10.35 12.22 -0.06
N ILE A 143 10.05 13.44 0.41
CA ILE A 143 8.87 14.20 -0.01
C ILE A 143 9.02 14.66 -1.46
N GLN A 144 7.98 14.45 -2.26
CA GLN A 144 7.89 14.87 -3.66
C GLN A 144 6.72 15.87 -3.84
N PRO A 145 6.97 17.19 -3.75
CA PRO A 145 5.92 18.20 -3.78
C PRO A 145 5.07 18.16 -5.05
N GLY A 146 3.75 18.31 -4.90
CA GLY A 146 2.81 18.44 -6.03
C GLY A 146 2.37 17.12 -6.66
N ILE A 147 2.82 15.97 -6.14
CA ILE A 147 2.42 14.66 -6.62
C ILE A 147 1.38 14.06 -5.67
N GLY A 148 0.19 13.74 -6.20
CA GLY A 148 -0.91 13.20 -5.39
C GLY A 148 -0.81 11.70 -5.10
N TYR A 149 -0.14 10.94 -5.97
CA TYR A 149 0.19 9.53 -5.78
C TYR A 149 1.33 9.15 -6.74
N GLU A 150 2.05 8.09 -6.39
CA GLU A 150 3.08 7.49 -7.23
C GLU A 150 2.84 5.98 -7.35
N LEU A 151 2.90 5.48 -8.59
CA LEU A 151 2.81 4.06 -8.92
C LEU A 151 4.05 3.67 -9.72
N ARG A 152 4.75 2.63 -9.27
CA ARG A 152 5.92 2.10 -9.97
C ARG A 152 5.74 0.62 -10.24
N THR A 153 6.32 0.15 -11.33
CA THR A 153 6.38 -1.27 -11.65
C THR A 153 7.85 -1.68 -11.67
N ASN A 154 8.23 -2.56 -10.75
CA ASN A 154 9.59 -3.04 -10.62
C ASN A 154 9.68 -4.52 -10.99
N CYS A 155 10.80 -4.89 -11.58
CA CYS A 155 11.08 -6.24 -12.00
C CYS A 155 12.36 -6.77 -11.34
N VAL A 156 12.34 -8.04 -10.92
CA VAL A 156 13.56 -8.79 -10.60
C VAL A 156 13.69 -9.95 -11.58
N ASN A 157 14.69 -9.88 -12.45
CA ASN A 157 14.94 -10.86 -13.51
C ASN A 157 16.04 -11.84 -13.08
N PHE A 158 15.71 -13.12 -12.99
CA PHE A 158 16.61 -14.23 -12.73
C PHE A 158 16.62 -15.16 -13.94
N LEU A 159 17.43 -14.89 -14.97
CA LEU A 159 17.63 -15.68 -16.22
C LEU A 159 16.38 -16.25 -16.91
N ASP A 160 15.71 -17.24 -16.32
CA ASP A 160 14.48 -17.89 -16.79
C ASP A 160 13.24 -17.55 -15.94
N LYS A 161 13.35 -16.60 -15.00
CA LYS A 161 12.27 -16.16 -14.10
C LYS A 161 12.21 -14.64 -14.01
N LEU A 162 10.99 -14.11 -13.96
CA LEU A 162 10.74 -12.69 -13.71
C LEU A 162 9.77 -12.54 -12.54
N LEU A 163 10.13 -11.74 -11.54
CA LEU A 163 9.20 -11.22 -10.54
C LEU A 163 8.66 -9.87 -10.99
N ILE A 164 7.35 -9.68 -10.89
CA ILE A 164 6.69 -8.40 -11.16
C ILE A 164 6.12 -7.87 -9.85
N VAL A 165 6.67 -6.75 -9.38
CA VAL A 165 6.26 -6.08 -8.14
C VAL A 165 5.78 -4.69 -8.48
N ALA A 166 4.66 -4.25 -7.89
CA ALA A 166 4.22 -2.86 -8.01
C ALA A 166 4.43 -2.14 -6.68
N GLU A 167 4.96 -0.92 -6.74
CA GLU A 167 5.03 -0.01 -5.60
C GLU A 167 3.93 1.04 -5.67
N ILE A 168 3.42 1.42 -4.51
CA ILE A 168 2.33 2.38 -4.35
C ILE A 168 2.70 3.34 -3.23
N GLN A 169 2.69 4.64 -3.52
CA GLN A 169 2.78 5.68 -2.50
C GLN A 169 1.62 6.66 -2.69
N PHE A 170 0.82 6.86 -1.64
CA PHE A 170 -0.25 7.87 -1.65
C PHE A 170 0.30 9.18 -1.12
N GLN A 171 -0.05 10.31 -1.73
CA GLN A 171 0.33 11.65 -1.25
C GLN A 171 1.84 11.77 -0.92
N PRO A 172 2.74 11.47 -1.89
CA PRO A 172 4.18 11.61 -1.69
C PRO A 172 4.62 13.06 -1.45
N ASP A 173 3.74 14.06 -1.65
CA ASP A 173 3.91 15.44 -1.19
C ASP A 173 3.94 15.59 0.34
N TYR A 174 3.65 14.51 1.07
CA TYR A 174 3.86 14.36 2.50
C TYR A 174 4.71 13.12 2.82
N GLN A 175 5.14 13.00 4.08
CA GLN A 175 5.91 11.86 4.58
C GLN A 175 5.01 10.62 4.77
N THR A 176 4.58 10.01 3.68
CA THR A 176 3.69 8.83 3.64
C THR A 176 4.45 7.53 3.43
N PRO A 177 3.94 6.39 3.94
CA PRO A 177 4.54 5.09 3.64
C PRO A 177 4.47 4.75 2.15
N ALA A 178 5.50 4.05 1.66
CA ALA A 178 5.45 3.32 0.40
C ALA A 178 5.10 1.85 0.64
N TYR A 179 4.28 1.30 -0.24
CA TYR A 179 3.83 -0.09 -0.20
C TYR A 179 4.34 -0.83 -1.42
N HIS A 180 4.48 -2.14 -1.33
CA HIS A 180 4.70 -3.00 -2.48
C HIS A 180 3.76 -4.20 -2.48
N VAL A 181 3.50 -4.71 -3.67
CA VAL A 181 2.71 -5.91 -3.88
C VAL A 181 3.42 -6.79 -4.90
N LEU A 182 3.71 -8.04 -4.53
CA LEU A 182 4.12 -9.04 -5.51
C LEU A 182 2.92 -9.40 -6.38
N VAL A 183 2.89 -8.88 -7.61
CA VAL A 183 1.74 -8.97 -8.51
C VAL A 183 1.70 -10.34 -9.19
N GLY A 184 2.84 -10.78 -9.71
CA GLY A 184 2.91 -12.00 -10.48
C GLY A 184 4.32 -12.40 -10.85
N ASP A 185 4.40 -13.50 -11.61
CA ASP A 185 5.66 -14.00 -12.12
C ASP A 185 5.58 -14.54 -13.55
N VAL A 186 6.76 -14.69 -14.17
CA VAL A 186 6.95 -15.26 -15.49
C VAL A 186 8.03 -16.34 -15.39
N SER A 187 7.90 -17.40 -16.20
CA SER A 187 8.86 -18.49 -16.27
C SER A 187 9.18 -18.85 -17.72
N GLY A 188 10.43 -19.23 -17.96
CA GLY A 188 10.97 -19.53 -19.28
C GLY A 188 11.59 -18.30 -19.94
N THR A 189 12.81 -18.44 -20.44
CA THR A 189 13.61 -17.33 -21.03
C THR A 189 12.85 -16.58 -22.14
N THR A 190 12.16 -17.31 -23.02
CA THR A 190 11.38 -16.69 -24.11
C THR A 190 10.25 -15.81 -23.58
N GLU A 191 9.48 -16.30 -22.60
CA GLU A 191 8.37 -15.53 -22.01
C GLU A 191 8.89 -14.36 -21.18
N VAL A 192 9.97 -14.54 -20.42
CA VAL A 192 10.62 -13.47 -19.67
C VAL A 192 11.05 -12.34 -20.59
N ASN A 193 11.74 -12.65 -21.71
CA ASN A 193 12.15 -11.65 -22.69
C ASN A 193 10.95 -10.93 -23.30
N ARG A 194 9.91 -11.69 -23.70
CA ARG A 194 8.67 -11.14 -24.26
C ARG A 194 7.99 -10.17 -23.29
N VAL A 195 7.96 -10.48 -21.99
CA VAL A 195 7.39 -9.60 -20.97
C VAL A 195 8.26 -8.38 -20.71
N LEU A 196 9.58 -8.54 -20.66
CA LEU A 196 10.53 -7.43 -20.49
C LEU A 196 10.46 -6.41 -21.63
N GLU A 197 10.15 -6.86 -22.86
CA GLU A 197 9.93 -5.97 -24.01
C GLU A 197 8.63 -5.17 -23.91
N LYS A 198 7.61 -5.71 -23.24
CA LYS A 198 6.29 -5.06 -23.08
C LYS A 198 6.19 -4.16 -21.85
N ILE A 199 6.77 -4.60 -20.73
CA ILE A 199 6.55 -3.97 -19.43
C ILE A 199 7.23 -2.60 -19.36
N ALA A 200 6.45 -1.55 -19.04
CA ALA A 200 6.99 -0.23 -18.74
C ALA A 200 7.54 -0.19 -17.31
N ALA A 201 8.58 -0.99 -17.03
CA ALA A 201 9.18 -1.07 -15.71
C ALA A 201 9.89 0.23 -15.34
N THR A 202 9.62 0.72 -14.13
CA THR A 202 10.35 1.83 -13.51
C THR A 202 11.77 1.40 -13.16
N SER A 203 11.93 0.19 -12.61
CA SER A 203 13.22 -0.40 -12.28
C SER A 203 13.25 -1.88 -12.66
N THR A 204 14.36 -2.33 -13.22
CA THR A 204 14.63 -3.75 -13.47
C THR A 204 15.99 -4.11 -12.90
N VAL A 205 16.02 -5.09 -12.00
CA VAL A 205 17.27 -5.64 -11.45
C VAL A 205 17.49 -7.02 -12.05
N THR A 206 18.61 -7.19 -12.75
CA THR A 206 19.00 -8.47 -13.35
C THR A 206 19.99 -9.20 -12.46
N VAL A 207 19.64 -10.41 -12.05
CA VAL A 207 20.46 -11.32 -11.26
C VAL A 207 21.07 -12.35 -12.20
N VAL A 208 22.35 -12.18 -12.51
CA VAL A 208 23.10 -13.05 -13.44
C VAL A 208 23.48 -14.40 -12.83
N ASP A 209 23.70 -14.43 -11.51
CA ASP A 209 24.04 -15.63 -10.77
C ASP A 209 23.17 -15.70 -9.50
N ALA A 210 22.20 -16.61 -9.52
CA ALA A 210 21.28 -16.81 -8.41
C ALA A 210 21.98 -17.32 -7.13
N SER A 211 23.14 -17.97 -7.23
CA SER A 211 23.90 -18.45 -6.07
C SER A 211 24.58 -17.32 -5.30
N LEU A 212 24.92 -16.24 -6.01
CA LEU A 212 25.55 -15.04 -5.47
C LEU A 212 24.53 -13.96 -5.09
N TYR A 213 23.24 -14.19 -5.33
CA TYR A 213 22.20 -13.22 -5.05
C TYR A 213 22.21 -12.76 -3.59
N ARG A 214 22.25 -11.45 -3.38
CA ARG A 214 22.05 -10.79 -2.09
C ARG A 214 21.18 -9.57 -2.33
N LYS A 215 20.14 -9.42 -1.51
CA LYS A 215 19.33 -8.21 -1.51
C LYS A 215 20.20 -7.01 -1.12
N PRO A 216 20.11 -5.86 -1.81
CA PRO A 216 20.77 -4.63 -1.38
C PRO A 216 20.33 -4.25 0.04
N SER A 217 21.25 -3.70 0.85
CA SER A 217 20.93 -3.23 2.21
C SER A 217 20.13 -1.92 2.23
N ASP A 218 20.00 -1.26 1.08
CA ASP A 218 19.19 -0.05 0.94
C ASP A 218 17.69 -0.41 0.95
N ASP A 219 16.96 0.22 1.87
CA ASP A 219 15.52 0.03 2.06
C ASP A 219 14.70 0.54 0.86
N SER A 220 15.30 1.30 -0.08
CA SER A 220 14.68 1.60 -1.37
C SER A 220 14.41 0.35 -2.23
N PHE A 221 15.10 -0.76 -1.94
CA PHE A 221 14.89 -2.08 -2.55
C PHE A 221 14.05 -3.01 -1.67
N HIS A 222 13.18 -2.48 -0.79
CA HIS A 222 12.32 -3.26 0.10
C HIS A 222 11.43 -4.30 -0.63
N TRP A 223 11.17 -4.09 -1.91
CA TRP A 223 10.40 -4.97 -2.80
C TRP A 223 11.22 -6.14 -3.38
N MET A 224 12.54 -6.16 -3.22
CA MET A 224 13.38 -7.28 -3.62
C MET A 224 13.32 -8.43 -2.60
N PRO A 225 13.39 -9.70 -3.04
CA PRO A 225 13.33 -10.84 -2.14
C PRO A 225 14.57 -10.96 -1.26
N ASP A 226 14.43 -11.30 0.01
CA ASP A 226 15.57 -11.56 0.90
C ASP A 226 16.26 -12.88 0.56
N ARG A 227 15.50 -13.83 -0.02
CA ARG A 227 15.97 -15.18 -0.33
C ARG A 227 15.47 -15.61 -1.70
N TRP A 228 16.29 -16.38 -2.40
CA TRP A 228 15.95 -16.98 -3.69
C TRP A 228 16.30 -18.48 -3.69
N PRO A 229 15.48 -19.35 -4.31
CA PRO A 229 14.17 -19.09 -4.92
C PRO A 229 13.08 -18.84 -3.88
N LEU A 230 11.98 -18.19 -4.31
CA LEU A 230 10.81 -17.96 -3.45
C LEU A 230 10.06 -19.26 -3.11
N PRO A 231 9.40 -19.37 -1.95
CA PRO A 231 8.65 -20.55 -1.55
C PRO A 231 7.55 -20.98 -2.53
N ALA A 232 6.94 -20.03 -3.23
CA ALA A 232 5.85 -20.26 -4.18
C ALA A 232 6.29 -20.86 -5.53
N TRP A 233 7.59 -21.18 -5.68
CA TRP A 233 8.21 -21.71 -6.89
C TRP A 233 8.83 -23.10 -6.73
N LYS A 234 8.59 -23.75 -5.60
CA LYS A 234 8.91 -25.17 -5.45
C LYS A 234 7.84 -26.05 -6.09
#